data_AF-A0A821JI90-F1
#
_entry.id   AF-A0A821JI90-F1
#
_cell.length_a   1.000
_cell.length_b   1.000
_cell.length_c   1.000
_cell.angle_alpha   90.00
_cell.angle_beta   90.00
_cell.angle_gamma   90.00
#
_symmetry.space_group_name_H-M   'P 1'
#
loop_
_entity.id
_entity.type
_entity.pdbx_description
1 polymer ?
#
loop_
_entity_poly.entity_id
_entity_poly.type
_entity_poly.pdbx_seq_one_letter_code
_entity_poly.pdbx_strand_id
1 'polypeptide(L)'
;QQLQNTSSQRKTSTKKSKEWITDEILAFVEKKGDAYAKWIASRGTKLEKKCREKYVELRKLVKEKLIARQTEYWNELSEKIEATIKEHHPTTAYAMIRQLRGGKTRIENMPILDKQGNFLCSAGERLERFKEYFNELLNVKVIIDPTTANTIRPKNISPTEKSRQEKPPTIMEVTLF
;
A
#
# COMPACT_ATOMS: atom_id res chain seq x y z
N GLN A 1 6.94 5.97 57.32
CA GLN A 1 6.28 6.21 56.02
C GLN A 1 7.24 5.81 54.92
N GLN A 2 7.05 4.67 54.27
CA GLN A 2 7.70 4.35 53.00
C GLN A 2 6.64 3.71 52.10
N LEU A 3 6.13 4.50 51.17
CA LEU A 3 5.23 4.04 50.11
C LEU A 3 6.11 3.46 49.00
N GLN A 4 6.10 2.14 48.86
CA GLN A 4 6.69 1.47 47.71
C GLN A 4 5.75 1.67 46.51
N ASN A 5 6.19 2.53 45.58
CA ASN A 5 5.60 2.66 44.26
C ASN A 5 5.81 1.36 43.48
N THR A 6 4.78 0.52 43.39
CA THR A 6 4.73 -0.59 42.44
C THR A 6 4.37 -0.04 41.05
N SER A 7 5.36 0.53 40.36
CA SER A 7 5.25 0.83 38.93
C SER A 7 5.36 -0.49 38.15
N SER A 8 4.21 -1.09 37.88
CA SER A 8 4.07 -2.28 37.06
C SER A 8 4.63 -1.99 35.65
N GLN A 9 5.84 -2.47 35.40
CA GLN A 9 6.54 -2.37 34.12
C GLN A 9 5.71 -3.07 33.03
N ARG A 10 5.12 -2.29 32.11
CA ARG A 10 4.40 -2.80 30.94
C ARG A 10 5.38 -3.43 29.96
N LYS A 11 5.28 -4.74 29.77
CA LYS A 11 5.93 -5.46 28.66
C LYS A 11 5.33 -4.96 27.34
N THR A 12 6.05 -4.11 26.61
CA THR A 12 5.66 -3.64 25.27
C THR A 12 5.84 -4.78 24.26
N SER A 13 4.80 -5.59 24.05
CA SER A 13 4.84 -6.57 22.96
C SER A 13 4.90 -5.79 21.63
N THR A 14 5.96 -6.00 20.86
CA THR A 14 6.25 -5.36 19.56
C THR A 14 5.33 -5.84 18.43
N LYS A 15 4.03 -5.96 18.70
CA LYS A 15 3.03 -6.15 17.66
C LYS A 15 2.82 -4.79 17.02
N LYS A 16 3.10 -4.67 15.72
CA LYS A 16 2.81 -3.46 14.94
C LYS A 16 1.33 -3.13 15.11
N SER A 17 1.04 -2.15 15.97
CA SER A 17 -0.31 -1.62 16.11
C SER A 17 -0.70 -1.00 14.78
N LYS A 18 -1.96 -1.15 14.38
CA LYS A 18 -2.47 -0.47 13.19
C LYS A 18 -2.31 1.03 13.41
N GLU A 19 -1.89 1.75 12.36
CA GLU A 19 -1.53 3.18 12.44
C GLU A 19 -2.66 4.06 13.00
N TRP A 20 -3.91 3.63 12.87
CA TRP A 20 -5.09 4.35 13.34
C TRP A 20 -5.50 4.05 14.80
N ILE A 21 -4.88 3.09 15.49
CA ILE A 21 -5.22 2.78 16.90
C ILE A 21 -4.41 3.72 17.82
N THR A 22 -5.11 4.61 18.51
CA THR A 22 -4.53 5.56 19.46
C THR A 22 -4.44 4.97 20.88
N ASP A 23 -3.54 5.53 21.70
CA ASP A 23 -3.35 5.14 23.11
C ASP A 23 -4.63 5.30 23.95
N GLU A 24 -5.46 6.29 23.62
CA GLU A 24 -6.75 6.50 24.28
C GLU A 24 -7.69 5.31 24.06
N ILE A 25 -7.79 4.81 22.82
CA ILE A 25 -8.62 3.64 22.49
C ILE A 25 -8.07 2.39 23.18
N LEU A 26 -6.75 2.24 23.25
CA LEU A 26 -6.12 1.15 23.99
C LEU A 26 -6.51 1.19 25.48
N ALA A 27 -6.50 2.37 26.11
CA ALA A 27 -6.96 2.51 27.50
C ALA A 27 -8.43 2.11 27.68
N PHE A 28 -9.31 2.39 26.71
CA PHE A 28 -10.70 1.92 26.75
C PHE A 28 -10.81 0.40 26.55
N VAL A 29 -9.97 -0.19 25.70
CA VAL A 29 -9.90 -1.65 25.50
C VAL A 29 -9.44 -2.35 26.78
N GLU A 30 -8.45 -1.79 27.47
CA GLU A 30 -7.99 -2.26 28.79
C GLU A 30 -9.12 -2.20 29.82
N LYS A 31 -9.80 -1.05 29.95
CA LYS A 31 -10.98 -0.89 30.84
C LYS A 31 -12.08 -1.91 30.53
N LYS A 32 -12.32 -2.20 29.25
CA LYS A 32 -13.26 -3.26 28.81
C LYS A 32 -12.77 -4.64 29.25
N GLY A 33 -11.47 -4.90 29.16
CA GLY A 33 -10.83 -6.13 29.65
C GLY A 33 -11.02 -6.31 31.16
N ASP A 34 -10.77 -5.26 31.94
CA ASP A 34 -10.97 -5.29 33.39
C ASP A 34 -12.44 -5.52 33.78
N ALA A 35 -13.37 -4.88 33.05
CA ALA A 35 -14.79 -5.07 33.26
C ALA A 35 -15.24 -6.51 32.93
N TYR A 36 -14.65 -7.11 31.89
CA TYR A 36 -14.87 -8.52 31.56
C TYR A 36 -14.36 -9.44 32.68
N ALA A 37 -13.13 -9.22 33.18
CA ALA A 37 -12.57 -10.00 34.27
C ALA A 37 -13.43 -9.91 35.54
N LYS A 38 -13.92 -8.71 35.88
CA LYS A 38 -14.85 -8.48 37.00
C LYS A 38 -16.18 -9.20 36.80
N TRP A 39 -16.74 -9.17 35.59
CA TRP A 39 -17.97 -9.90 35.29
C TRP A 39 -17.78 -11.41 35.47
N ILE A 40 -16.71 -11.99 34.93
CA ILE A 40 -16.40 -13.42 35.07
C ILE A 40 -16.23 -13.81 36.54
N ALA A 41 -15.52 -13.00 37.33
CA ALA A 41 -15.35 -13.25 38.77
C ALA A 41 -16.66 -13.14 39.57
N SER A 42 -17.60 -12.31 39.11
CA SER A 42 -18.89 -12.07 39.80
C SER A 42 -20.02 -13.03 39.43
N ARG A 43 -19.77 -14.03 38.57
CA ARG A 43 -20.81 -14.96 38.09
C ARG A 43 -21.45 -15.74 39.24
N GLY A 44 -22.77 -15.88 39.21
CA GLY A 44 -23.55 -16.54 40.27
C GLY A 44 -23.76 -15.69 41.53
N THR A 45 -23.21 -14.47 41.58
CA THR A 45 -23.44 -13.54 42.70
C THR A 45 -24.54 -12.53 42.35
N LYS A 46 -25.11 -11.86 43.37
CA LYS A 46 -26.07 -10.76 43.19
C LYS A 46 -25.50 -9.58 42.38
N LEU A 47 -24.18 -9.47 42.26
CA LEU A 47 -23.47 -8.40 41.52
C LEU A 47 -23.28 -8.72 40.03
N GLU A 48 -23.60 -9.94 39.57
CA GLU A 48 -23.37 -10.37 38.19
C GLU A 48 -24.04 -9.41 37.18
N LYS A 49 -25.31 -9.07 37.42
CA LYS A 49 -26.09 -8.20 36.53
C LYS A 49 -25.41 -6.86 36.32
N LYS A 50 -25.00 -6.20 37.41
CA LYS A 50 -24.32 -4.90 37.39
C LYS A 50 -22.96 -4.97 36.69
N CYS A 51 -22.18 -6.03 36.94
CA CYS A 51 -20.88 -6.20 36.28
C CYS A 51 -21.03 -6.48 34.78
N ARG A 52 -22.05 -7.25 34.40
CA ARG A 52 -22.40 -7.53 33.00
C ARG A 52 -22.84 -6.26 32.27
N GLU A 53 -23.70 -5.45 32.86
CA GLU A 53 -24.15 -4.16 32.30
C GLU A 53 -22.96 -3.25 32.01
N LYS A 54 -22.06 -3.08 32.99
CA LYS A 54 -20.84 -2.29 32.83
C LYS A 54 -19.94 -2.80 31.70
N TYR A 55 -19.78 -4.11 31.56
CA TYR A 55 -19.03 -4.70 30.45
C TYR A 55 -19.69 -4.41 29.09
N VAL A 56 -21.03 -4.54 29.01
CA VAL A 56 -21.77 -4.29 27.77
C VAL A 56 -21.67 -2.82 27.34
N GLU A 57 -21.79 -1.88 28.28
CA GLU A 57 -21.60 -0.45 28.03
C GLU A 57 -20.21 -0.15 27.49
N LEU A 58 -19.16 -0.62 28.17
CA LEU A 58 -17.78 -0.41 27.74
C LEU A 58 -17.49 -1.09 26.39
N ARG A 59 -18.09 -2.26 26.12
CA ARG A 59 -17.96 -2.93 24.82
C ARG A 59 -18.59 -2.11 23.69
N LYS A 60 -19.76 -1.49 23.92
CA LYS A 60 -20.41 -0.60 22.94
C LYS A 60 -19.57 0.65 22.71
N LEU A 61 -19.14 1.31 23.78
CA LEU A 61 -18.32 2.53 23.71
C LEU A 61 -17.01 2.28 22.97
N VAL A 62 -16.31 1.19 23.26
CA VAL A 62 -15.08 0.80 22.54
C VAL A 62 -15.38 0.61 21.06
N LYS A 63 -16.47 -0.07 20.70
CA LYS A 63 -16.85 -0.29 19.31
C LYS A 63 -17.10 1.04 18.58
N GLU A 64 -17.86 1.94 19.19
CA GLU A 64 -18.18 3.25 18.62
C GLU A 64 -16.92 4.11 18.41
N LYS A 65 -16.05 4.19 19.43
CA LYS A 65 -14.78 4.92 19.34
C LYS A 65 -13.85 4.34 18.27
N LEU A 66 -13.79 3.01 18.17
CA LEU A 66 -12.97 2.33 17.17
C LEU A 66 -13.44 2.66 15.75
N ILE A 67 -14.75 2.61 15.50
CA ILE A 67 -15.33 2.92 14.20
C ILE A 67 -15.10 4.40 13.87
N ALA A 68 -15.38 5.31 14.80
CA ALA A 68 -15.18 6.74 14.60
C ALA A 68 -13.73 7.07 14.23
N ARG A 69 -12.76 6.55 15.00
CA ARG A 69 -11.33 6.76 14.72
C ARG A 69 -10.88 6.13 13.41
N GLN A 70 -11.40 4.94 13.08
CA GLN A 70 -11.11 4.30 11.80
C GLN A 70 -11.61 5.16 10.63
N THR A 71 -12.84 5.68 10.69
CA THR A 71 -13.39 6.56 9.65
C THR A 71 -12.59 7.85 9.53
N GLU A 72 -12.26 8.49 10.65
CA GLU A 72 -11.42 9.70 10.69
C GLU A 72 -10.07 9.45 10.03
N TYR A 73 -9.39 8.35 10.37
CA TYR A 73 -8.12 7.99 9.75
C TYR A 73 -8.22 7.82 8.23
N TRP A 74 -9.27 7.16 7.74
CA TRP A 74 -9.46 6.99 6.30
C TRP A 74 -9.73 8.33 5.60
N ASN A 75 -10.45 9.24 6.24
CA ASN A 75 -10.70 10.58 5.72
C ASN A 75 -9.41 11.42 5.68
N GLU A 76 -8.63 11.45 6.77
CA GLU A 76 -7.32 12.13 6.85
C GLU A 76 -6.39 11.63 5.73
N LEU A 77 -6.39 10.32 5.51
CA LEU A 77 -5.57 9.68 4.50
C LEU A 77 -6.05 10.00 3.07
N SER A 78 -7.35 10.03 2.82
CA SER A 78 -7.88 10.45 1.51
C SER A 78 -7.58 11.91 1.22
N GLU A 79 -7.74 12.80 2.20
CA GLU A 79 -7.41 14.22 2.07
C GLU A 79 -5.93 14.42 1.74
N LYS A 80 -5.04 13.67 2.40
CA LYS A 80 -3.61 13.71 2.11
C LYS A 80 -3.28 13.25 0.69
N ILE A 81 -3.92 12.17 0.21
CA ILE A 81 -3.75 11.69 -1.17
C ILE A 81 -4.24 12.73 -2.16
N GLU A 82 -5.41 13.32 -1.93
CA GLU A 82 -5.98 14.37 -2.80
C GLU A 82 -5.09 15.62 -2.84
N ALA A 83 -4.60 16.08 -1.69
CA ALA A 83 -3.67 17.22 -1.62
C ALA A 83 -2.39 16.94 -2.42
N THR A 84 -1.83 15.75 -2.28
CA THR A 84 -0.62 15.34 -3.01
C THR A 84 -0.84 15.33 -4.54
N ILE A 85 -2.02 14.94 -5.00
CA ILE A 85 -2.38 14.96 -6.42
C ILE A 85 -2.52 16.42 -6.91
N LYS A 86 -3.16 17.29 -6.12
CA LYS A 86 -3.31 18.72 -6.42
C LYS A 86 -1.96 19.45 -6.48
N GLU A 87 -1.00 19.04 -5.66
CA GLU A 87 0.37 19.56 -5.66
C GLU A 87 1.25 19.01 -6.81
N HIS A 88 0.67 18.30 -7.78
CA HIS A 88 1.37 17.69 -8.92
C HIS A 88 2.47 16.67 -8.52
N HIS A 89 2.24 15.91 -7.44
CA HIS A 89 3.12 14.82 -7.00
C HIS A 89 2.47 13.43 -7.16
N PRO A 90 2.07 13.01 -8.38
CA PRO A 90 1.31 11.78 -8.59
C PRO A 90 2.06 10.50 -8.19
N THR A 91 3.40 10.50 -8.28
CA THR A 91 4.24 9.37 -7.87
C THR A 91 4.12 9.10 -6.36
N THR A 92 4.06 10.15 -5.55
CA THR A 92 3.92 10.05 -4.09
C THR A 92 2.52 9.59 -3.72
N ALA A 93 1.48 10.13 -4.38
CA ALA A 93 0.10 9.67 -4.21
C ALA A 93 -0.05 8.18 -4.55
N TYR A 94 0.52 7.74 -5.67
CA TYR A 94 0.53 6.33 -6.07
C TYR A 94 1.30 5.45 -5.08
N ALA A 95 2.44 5.92 -4.55
CA ALA A 95 3.19 5.21 -3.53
C ALA A 95 2.36 5.00 -2.26
N MET A 96 1.65 6.03 -1.78
CA MET A 96 0.74 5.93 -0.63
C MET A 96 -0.36 4.89 -0.87
N ILE A 97 -1.06 4.94 -2.01
CA ILE A 97 -2.09 3.96 -2.38
C ILE A 97 -1.51 2.54 -2.45
N ARG A 98 -0.30 2.40 -3.00
CA ARG A 98 0.39 1.12 -3.13
C ARG A 98 0.75 0.50 -1.77
N GLN A 99 1.13 1.32 -0.78
CA GLN A 99 1.35 0.86 0.59
C GLN A 99 0.05 0.33 1.22
N LEU A 100 -1.08 1.02 1.00
CA LEU A 100 -2.39 0.62 1.55
C LEU A 100 -2.90 -0.71 1.02
N ARG A 101 -2.61 -1.03 -0.24
CA ARG A 101 -2.99 -2.31 -0.86
C ARG A 101 -2.40 -3.53 -0.12
N GLY A 102 -1.40 -3.34 0.76
CA GLY A 102 -0.81 -4.44 1.53
C GLY A 102 -0.12 -5.49 0.65
N GLY A 103 0.25 -5.10 -0.58
CA GLY A 103 0.92 -5.96 -1.53
C GLY A 103 2.39 -6.08 -1.15
N LYS A 104 2.78 -7.27 -0.70
CA LYS A 104 4.16 -7.70 -0.46
C LYS A 104 5.10 -7.06 -1.50
N THR A 105 6.11 -6.35 -1.02
CA THR A 105 7.28 -5.81 -1.72
C THR A 105 8.07 -6.92 -2.42
N ARG A 106 7.45 -7.62 -3.37
CA ARG A 106 8.00 -8.81 -4.01
C ARG A 106 8.18 -8.70 -5.52
N ILE A 107 7.64 -7.66 -6.16
CA ILE A 107 7.90 -7.44 -7.60
C ILE A 107 9.36 -7.02 -7.80
N GLU A 108 9.91 -6.24 -6.86
CA GLU A 108 11.29 -5.76 -6.96
C GLU A 108 12.34 -6.86 -6.86
N ASN A 109 12.00 -8.07 -6.36
CA ASN A 109 12.92 -9.20 -6.21
C ASN A 109 12.44 -10.46 -6.94
N MET A 110 11.70 -10.30 -8.04
CA MET A 110 11.43 -11.45 -8.92
C MET A 110 12.72 -11.84 -9.62
N PRO A 111 13.20 -13.08 -9.45
CA PRO A 111 14.40 -13.54 -10.13
C PRO A 111 14.14 -13.67 -11.63
N ILE A 112 15.06 -13.17 -12.45
CA ILE A 112 15.00 -13.24 -13.92
C ILE A 112 15.98 -14.31 -14.39
N LEU A 113 15.67 -15.00 -15.49
CA LEU A 113 16.60 -15.97 -16.07
C LEU A 113 17.64 -15.30 -16.96
N ASP A 114 18.90 -15.69 -16.77
CA ASP A 114 19.98 -15.40 -17.70
C ASP A 114 19.86 -16.27 -18.98
N LYS A 115 20.65 -15.98 -20.01
CA LYS A 115 20.72 -16.74 -21.28
C LYS A 115 21.03 -18.22 -21.06
N GLN A 116 21.80 -18.53 -20.02
CA GLN A 116 22.19 -19.88 -19.62
C GLN A 116 21.16 -20.54 -18.69
N GLY A 117 20.05 -19.87 -18.39
CA GLY A 117 18.97 -20.41 -17.54
C GLY A 117 19.20 -20.26 -16.03
N ASN A 118 20.16 -19.43 -15.61
CA ASN A 118 20.44 -19.17 -14.19
C ASN A 118 19.53 -18.07 -13.64
N PHE A 119 19.11 -18.19 -12.38
CA PHE A 119 18.29 -17.17 -11.72
C PHE A 119 19.12 -15.98 -11.21
N LEU A 120 18.81 -14.79 -11.72
CA LEU A 120 19.39 -13.51 -11.32
C LEU A 120 18.48 -12.84 -10.29
N CYS A 121 18.96 -12.74 -9.06
CA CYS A 121 18.19 -12.20 -7.93
C CYS A 121 18.53 -10.73 -7.64
N SER A 122 19.73 -10.26 -8.02
CA SER A 122 20.17 -8.89 -7.75
C SER A 122 19.55 -7.87 -8.72
N ALA A 123 19.39 -6.62 -8.29
CA ALA A 123 18.91 -5.54 -9.16
C ALA A 123 19.94 -5.17 -10.24
N GLY A 124 21.24 -5.20 -9.91
CA GLY A 124 22.33 -4.91 -10.86
C GLY A 124 22.42 -5.95 -11.98
N GLU A 125 22.44 -7.23 -11.61
CA GLU A 125 22.47 -8.36 -12.55
C GLU A 125 21.29 -8.33 -13.53
N ARG A 126 20.09 -8.00 -13.04
CA ARG A 126 18.90 -7.87 -13.89
C ARG A 126 19.04 -6.72 -14.88
N LEU A 127 19.59 -5.58 -14.44
CA LEU A 127 19.83 -4.43 -15.31
C LEU A 127 20.84 -4.77 -16.41
N GLU A 128 21.93 -5.47 -16.08
CA GLU A 128 22.91 -5.96 -17.05
C GLU A 128 22.28 -6.93 -18.05
N ARG A 129 21.51 -7.90 -17.57
CA ARG A 129 20.78 -8.83 -18.42
C ARG A 129 19.82 -8.14 -19.39
N PHE A 130 19.13 -7.08 -18.94
CA PHE A 130 18.30 -6.25 -19.80
C PHE A 130 19.12 -5.48 -20.83
N LYS A 131 20.23 -4.85 -20.42
CA LYS A 131 21.14 -4.16 -21.35
C LYS A 131 21.62 -5.08 -22.45
N GLU A 132 22.06 -6.29 -22.10
CA GLU A 132 22.47 -7.30 -23.08
C GLU A 132 21.35 -7.68 -24.05
N TYR A 133 20.15 -7.98 -23.52
CA TYR A 133 19.00 -8.37 -24.34
C TYR A 133 18.64 -7.28 -25.35
N PHE A 134 18.54 -6.03 -24.90
CA PHE A 134 18.20 -4.91 -25.78
C PHE A 134 19.33 -4.58 -26.75
N ASN A 135 20.59 -4.74 -26.35
CA ASN A 135 21.73 -4.57 -27.24
C ASN A 135 21.69 -5.60 -28.38
N GLU A 136 21.44 -6.87 -28.08
CA GLU A 136 21.27 -7.92 -29.10
C GLU A 136 20.06 -7.69 -29.98
N LEU A 137 18.93 -7.28 -29.39
CA LEU A 137 17.67 -7.07 -30.11
C LEU A 137 17.73 -5.85 -31.05
N LEU A 138 18.32 -4.74 -30.60
CA LEU A 138 18.30 -3.46 -31.31
C LEU A 138 19.53 -3.26 -32.19
N ASN A 139 20.69 -3.81 -31.81
CA ASN A 139 21.93 -3.69 -32.57
C ASN A 139 22.22 -4.95 -33.39
N VAL A 140 21.17 -5.60 -33.89
CA VAL A 140 21.32 -6.56 -34.98
C VAL A 140 21.95 -5.81 -36.14
N LYS A 141 23.17 -6.22 -36.54
CA LYS A 141 23.76 -5.79 -37.82
C LYS A 141 22.88 -6.39 -38.91
N VAL A 142 21.87 -5.64 -39.31
CA VAL A 142 20.88 -6.15 -40.23
C VAL A 142 21.58 -6.35 -41.57
N ILE A 143 21.85 -7.60 -41.93
CA ILE A 143 21.87 -7.98 -43.34
C ILE A 143 20.39 -7.98 -43.73
N ILE A 144 19.82 -6.78 -43.92
CA ILE A 144 18.58 -6.68 -44.70
C ILE A 144 19.01 -7.18 -46.06
N ASP A 145 18.66 -8.42 -46.39
CA ASP A 145 18.70 -8.85 -47.77
C ASP A 145 17.79 -7.87 -48.54
N PRO A 146 18.28 -7.10 -49.52
CA PRO A 146 17.52 -6.04 -50.19
C PRO A 146 16.17 -6.54 -50.73
N THR A 147 16.06 -7.84 -51.03
CA THR A 147 14.84 -8.54 -51.40
C THR A 147 13.76 -8.56 -50.31
N THR A 148 14.14 -8.66 -49.04
CA THR A 148 13.21 -8.69 -47.90
C THR A 148 12.65 -7.31 -47.54
N ALA A 149 13.46 -6.24 -47.59
CA ALA A 149 12.95 -4.88 -47.38
C ALA A 149 11.94 -4.44 -48.44
N ASN A 150 12.12 -4.89 -49.68
CA ASN A 150 11.18 -4.64 -50.77
C ASN A 150 9.89 -5.48 -50.67
N THR A 151 9.88 -6.53 -49.83
CA THR A 151 8.71 -7.37 -49.58
C THR A 151 7.81 -6.80 -48.46
N ILE A 152 8.36 -5.96 -47.57
CA ILE A 152 7.59 -5.27 -46.53
C ILE A 152 6.80 -4.15 -47.21
N ARG A 153 5.60 -4.50 -47.71
CA ARG A 153 4.64 -3.49 -48.17
C ARG A 153 4.37 -2.51 -47.03
N PRO A 154 4.53 -1.19 -47.23
CA PRO A 154 4.10 -0.24 -46.22
C PRO A 154 2.61 -0.51 -45.94
N LYS A 155 2.29 -0.77 -44.69
CA LYS A 155 0.90 -1.02 -44.28
C LYS A 155 0.11 0.22 -44.67
N ASN A 156 -0.87 0.05 -45.56
CA ASN A 156 -1.72 1.16 -46.00
C ASN A 156 -2.56 1.58 -44.79
N ILE A 157 -2.06 2.58 -44.05
CA ILE A 157 -2.77 3.20 -42.95
C ILE A 157 -3.91 4.03 -43.52
N SER A 158 -5.08 3.97 -42.87
CA SER A 158 -6.21 4.76 -43.33
C SER A 158 -5.86 6.25 -43.28
N PRO A 159 -6.43 7.09 -44.17
CA PRO A 159 -6.20 8.53 -44.17
C PRO A 159 -6.46 9.19 -42.81
N THR A 160 -7.41 8.65 -42.05
CA THR A 160 -7.75 9.08 -40.70
C THR A 160 -6.61 8.85 -39.70
N GLU A 161 -5.96 7.69 -39.75
CA GLU A 161 -4.87 7.35 -38.83
C GLU A 161 -3.60 8.15 -39.15
N LYS A 162 -3.35 8.38 -40.44
CA LYS A 162 -2.26 9.26 -40.89
C LYS A 162 -2.45 10.70 -40.40
N SER A 163 -3.68 11.22 -40.50
CA SER A 163 -4.03 12.55 -40.01
C SER A 163 -3.87 12.70 -38.48
N ARG A 164 -4.08 11.64 -37.70
CA ARG A 164 -3.84 11.67 -36.25
C ARG A 164 -2.37 11.78 -35.89
N GLN A 165 -1.51 11.08 -36.62
CA GLN A 165 -0.05 11.08 -36.38
C GLN A 165 0.60 12.40 -36.81
N GLU A 166 0.07 13.03 -37.85
CA GLU A 166 0.58 14.30 -38.40
C GLU A 166 -0.04 15.53 -37.70
N LYS A 167 -1.04 15.35 -36.84
CA LYS A 167 -1.67 16.47 -36.14
C LYS A 167 -0.66 17.05 -35.12
N PRO A 168 -0.32 18.34 -35.21
CA PRO A 168 0.55 18.97 -34.23
C PRO A 168 -0.11 18.92 -32.84
N PRO A 169 0.67 18.67 -31.77
CA PRO A 169 0.13 18.60 -30.43
C PRO A 169 -0.58 19.90 -30.06
N THR A 170 -1.75 19.78 -29.45
CA THR A 170 -2.57 20.94 -29.08
C THR A 170 -1.99 21.58 -27.82
N ILE A 171 -2.00 22.91 -27.72
CA ILE A 171 -1.48 23.66 -26.55
C ILE A 171 -2.04 23.11 -25.22
N MET A 172 -3.32 22.72 -25.20
CA MET A 172 -3.95 22.09 -24.05
C MET A 172 -3.35 20.73 -23.64
N GLU A 173 -2.92 19.92 -24.61
CA GLU A 173 -2.27 18.62 -24.35
C GLU A 173 -0.89 18.82 -23.74
N VAL A 174 -0.19 19.88 -24.12
CA VAL A 174 1.15 20.21 -23.59
C VAL A 174 1.07 20.82 -22.18
N THR A 175 0.01 21.57 -21.87
CA THR A 175 -0.19 22.18 -20.54
C THR A 175 -0.74 21.24 -19.48
N LEU A 176 -1.17 20.02 -19.86
CA LEU A 176 -1.76 19.04 -18.93
C LEU A 176 -0.75 18.06 -18.32
N PHE A 177 0.53 18.15 -18.70
CA PHE A 177 1.66 17.41 -18.12
C PHE A 177 2.48 18.30 -17.19
#